data_AF-A0A2A8HRT7-F1
#
_entry.id   AF-A0A2A8HRT7-F1
#
_cell.length_a   1.000
_cell.length_b   1.000
_cell.length_c   1.000
_cell.angle_alpha   90.00
_cell.angle_beta   90.00
_cell.angle_gamma   90.00
#
_symmetry.space_group_name_H-M   'P 1'
#
loop_
_entity.id
_entity.type
_entity.pdbx_description
1 polymer ?
#
loop_
_entity_poly.entity_id
_entity_poly.type
_entity_poly.pdbx_seq_one_letter_code
_entity_poly.pdbx_strand_id
1 'polypeptide(L)'
;MSEYIVKVGFWLRAYDTLTIDAASDAEAIEAAKAAAAVAMESTAYPDHIDTDERREGVIAFIDRCNGKGREAVIEDVEFDDGRIHGPPAA
;
A
#
# COMPACT_ATOMS: atom_id res chain seq x y z
N MET A 1 -31.34 -13.78 5.11
CA MET A 1 -29.93 -13.59 4.68
C MET A 1 -29.45 -12.30 5.30
N SER A 2 -28.22 -12.25 5.81
CA SER A 2 -27.63 -11.05 6.41
C SER A 2 -26.61 -10.45 5.43
N GLU A 3 -26.56 -9.12 5.37
CA GLU A 3 -25.59 -8.37 4.57
C GLU A 3 -24.40 -7.96 5.45
N TYR A 4 -23.21 -7.91 4.87
CA TYR A 4 -21.97 -7.54 5.56
C TYR A 4 -21.18 -6.53 4.72
N ILE A 5 -20.50 -5.62 5.41
CA ILE A 5 -19.51 -4.72 4.80
C ILE A 5 -18.14 -5.22 5.25
N VAL A 6 -17.29 -5.53 4.27
CA VAL A 6 -15.91 -5.97 4.50
C VAL A 6 -14.97 -4.91 3.95
N LYS A 7 -14.02 -4.45 4.76
CA LYS A 7 -12.91 -3.61 4.30
C LYS A 7 -11.62 -4.40 4.34
N VAL A 8 -10.95 -4.47 3.19
CA VAL A 8 -9.64 -5.11 3.05
C VAL A 8 -8.57 -4.03 2.89
N GLY A 9 -7.52 -4.11 3.68
CA GLY A 9 -6.28 -3.36 3.52
C GLY A 9 -5.22 -4.24 2.85
N PHE A 10 -4.36 -3.62 2.04
CA PHE A 10 -3.19 -4.25 1.45
C PHE A 10 -2.17 -3.16 1.09
N TRP A 11 -0.91 -3.54 0.99
CA TRP A 11 0.16 -2.65 0.55
C TRP A 11 0.29 -2.64 -0.96
N LEU A 12 0.55 -1.45 -1.48
CA LEU A 12 0.93 -1.18 -2.87
C LEU A 12 2.34 -0.61 -2.91
N ARG A 13 3.01 -0.78 -4.05
CA ARG A 13 4.29 -0.12 -4.30
C ARG A 13 4.03 1.28 -4.85
N ALA A 14 4.72 2.26 -4.27
CA ALA A 14 4.68 3.65 -4.70
C ALA A 14 6.08 4.10 -5.11
N TYR A 15 6.14 4.97 -6.11
CA TYR A 15 7.39 5.44 -6.70
C TYR A 15 7.33 6.95 -6.86
N ASP A 16 8.44 7.60 -6.51
CA ASP A 16 8.74 8.98 -6.88
C ASP A 16 9.94 8.99 -7.83
N THR A 17 9.89 9.85 -8.84
CA THR A 17 10.96 10.01 -9.83
C THR A 17 11.73 11.28 -9.52
N LEU A 18 13.04 11.12 -9.30
CA LEU A 18 13.93 12.23 -8.98
C LEU A 18 15.07 12.29 -10.00
N THR A 19 15.41 13.49 -10.43
CA THR A 19 16.61 13.75 -11.21
C THR A 19 17.69 14.27 -10.28
N ILE A 20 18.88 13.67 -10.36
CA ILE A 20 20.07 14.09 -9.59
C ILE A 20 21.24 14.36 -10.52
N ASP A 21 22.05 15.35 -10.18
CA ASP A 21 23.31 15.63 -10.85
C ASP A 21 24.47 15.08 -10.03
N ALA A 22 25.42 14.41 -10.68
CA ALA A 22 26.62 13.87 -10.05
C ALA A 22 27.77 13.76 -11.07
N ALA A 23 29.02 13.88 -10.61
CA ALA A 23 30.20 13.78 -11.46
C ALA A 23 30.75 12.34 -11.57
N SER A 24 30.23 11.40 -10.78
CA SER A 24 30.59 9.99 -10.83
C SER A 24 29.47 9.09 -10.30
N ASP A 25 29.52 7.80 -10.63
CA ASP A 25 28.55 6.81 -10.15
C ASP A 25 28.54 6.70 -8.61
N ALA A 26 29.73 6.76 -7.97
CA ALA A 26 29.84 6.72 -6.52
C ALA A 26 29.16 7.93 -5.87
N GLU A 27 29.34 9.12 -6.45
CA GLU A 27 28.65 10.34 -6.00
C GLU A 27 27.15 10.26 -6.27
N ALA A 28 26.72 9.74 -7.43
CA ALA A 28 25.31 9.56 -7.76
C ALA A 28 24.60 8.65 -6.76
N ILE A 29 25.25 7.57 -6.31
CA ILE A 29 24.69 6.66 -5.30
C ILE A 29 24.48 7.38 -3.96
N GLU A 30 25.47 8.16 -3.50
CA GLU A 30 25.33 8.90 -2.23
C GLU A 30 24.29 10.02 -2.33
N ALA A 31 24.25 10.75 -3.46
CA ALA A 31 23.25 11.76 -3.75
C ALA A 31 21.83 11.16 -3.82
N ALA A 32 21.67 10.00 -4.46
CA ALA A 32 20.40 9.29 -4.53
C ALA A 32 19.89 8.87 -3.15
N LYS A 33 20.77 8.34 -2.28
CA LYS A 33 20.40 7.99 -0.89
C LYS A 33 19.94 9.20 -0.10
N ALA A 34 20.66 10.32 -0.21
CA ALA A 34 20.29 11.56 0.46
C ALA A 34 18.94 12.10 -0.04
N ALA A 35 18.71 12.10 -1.36
CA ALA A 35 17.45 12.52 -1.96
C ALA A 35 16.29 11.61 -1.55
N ALA A 36 16.51 10.28 -1.53
CA ALA A 36 15.52 9.31 -1.07
C ALA A 36 15.13 9.53 0.41
N ALA A 37 16.10 9.81 1.29
CA ALA A 37 15.82 10.11 2.69
C ALA A 37 14.92 11.34 2.86
N VAL A 38 15.14 12.40 2.06
CA VAL A 38 14.28 13.59 2.06
C VAL A 38 12.89 13.27 1.50
N ALA A 39 12.81 12.48 0.42
CA ALA A 39 11.54 12.09 -0.19
C ALA A 39 10.64 11.32 0.80
N MET A 40 11.21 10.50 1.67
CA MET A 40 10.46 9.76 2.69
C MET A 40 9.78 10.64 3.75
N GLU A 41 10.19 11.90 3.90
CA GLU A 41 9.53 12.86 4.79
C GLU A 41 8.32 13.55 4.12
N SER A 42 8.17 13.39 2.80
CA SER A 42 7.07 13.97 2.05
C SER A 42 5.74 13.29 2.37
N THR A 43 4.68 14.09 2.47
CA THR A 43 3.29 13.61 2.54
C THR A 43 2.54 13.84 1.23
N ALA A 44 3.25 14.20 0.15
CA ALA A 44 2.67 14.36 -1.17
C ALA A 44 2.19 13.01 -1.74
N TYR A 45 1.32 13.07 -2.74
CA TYR A 45 0.98 11.87 -3.50
C TYR A 45 2.21 11.40 -4.29
N PRO A 46 2.49 10.08 -4.31
CA PRO A 46 3.56 9.53 -5.13
C PRO A 46 3.31 9.80 -6.62
N ASP A 47 4.39 9.91 -7.40
CA ASP A 47 4.29 10.06 -8.86
C ASP A 47 3.57 8.87 -9.51
N HIS A 48 3.80 7.66 -9.00
CA HIS A 48 3.17 6.45 -9.49
C HIS A 48 2.87 5.46 -8.36
N ILE A 49 1.71 4.81 -8.44
CA ILE A 49 1.33 3.67 -7.59
C ILE A 49 1.10 2.47 -8.50
N ASP A 50 1.84 1.40 -8.26
CA ASP A 50 1.62 0.11 -8.91
C ASP A 50 0.46 -0.61 -8.20
N THR A 51 -0.62 -0.79 -8.93
CA THR A 51 -1.87 -1.41 -8.45
C THR A 51 -1.98 -2.89 -8.79
N ASP A 52 -1.06 -3.40 -9.61
CA ASP A 52 -1.09 -4.75 -10.16
C ASP A 52 -0.42 -5.74 -9.21
N GLU A 53 0.55 -5.28 -8.43
CA GLU A 53 1.25 -6.06 -7.40
C GLU A 53 0.80 -5.69 -5.98
N ARG A 54 -0.05 -6.52 -5.38
CA ARG A 54 -0.54 -6.32 -3.99
C ARG A 54 0.23 -7.18 -3.00
N ARG A 55 0.46 -6.67 -1.79
CA ARG A 55 1.17 -7.37 -0.70
C ARG A 55 0.45 -7.26 0.63
N GLU A 56 0.63 -8.27 1.47
CA GLU A 56 0.13 -8.40 2.85
C GLU A 56 -1.32 -7.88 3.00
N GLY A 57 -2.26 -8.76 2.70
CA GLY A 57 -3.68 -8.52 2.95
C GLY A 57 -4.07 -8.63 4.43
N VAL A 58 -4.80 -7.62 4.92
CA VAL A 58 -5.52 -7.64 6.19
C VAL A 58 -7.02 -7.37 5.96
N ILE A 59 -7.88 -8.08 6.67
CA ILE A 59 -9.29 -7.68 6.81
C ILE A 59 -9.33 -6.63 7.92
N ALA A 60 -9.41 -5.36 7.53
CA ALA A 60 -9.42 -4.24 8.46
C ALA A 60 -10.68 -4.28 9.35
N PHE A 61 -11.84 -4.56 8.76
CA PHE A 61 -13.07 -4.82 9.51
C PHE A 61 -14.09 -5.63 8.71
N ILE A 62 -14.98 -6.30 9.45
CA ILE A 62 -16.25 -6.84 8.96
C ILE A 62 -17.36 -6.29 9.85
N ASP A 63 -18.30 -5.58 9.25
CA ASP A 63 -19.53 -5.13 9.90
C ASP A 63 -20.73 -5.91 9.37
N ARG A 64 -21.61 -6.35 10.27
CA ARG A 64 -22.94 -6.85 9.90
C ARG A 64 -23.90 -5.67 9.72
N CYS A 65 -24.55 -5.61 8.58
CA CYS A 65 -25.64 -4.67 8.33
C CYS A 65 -26.94 -5.21 8.95
N ASN A 66 -27.56 -4.43 9.83
CA ASN A 66 -28.88 -4.70 10.36
C ASN A 66 -29.80 -3.48 10.15
N GLY A 67 -31.11 -3.65 10.29
CA GLY A 67 -32.09 -2.57 10.10
C GLY A 67 -31.95 -1.38 11.08
N LYS A 68 -30.99 -1.44 12.02
CA LYS A 68 -30.67 -0.39 13.01
C LYS A 68 -29.30 0.25 12.77
N GLY A 69 -28.50 -0.23 11.79
CA GLY A 69 -27.16 0.28 11.50
C GLY A 69 -26.15 -0.84 11.26
N ARG A 70 -24.88 -0.56 11.61
CA ARG A 70 -23.76 -1.49 11.50
C ARG A 70 -23.38 -2.03 12.87
N GLU A 71 -23.06 -3.32 12.91
CA GLU A 71 -22.58 -4.01 14.11
C GLU A 71 -21.24 -4.66 13.77
N ALA A 72 -20.16 -4.23 14.44
CA ALA A 72 -18.83 -4.78 14.24
C ALA A 72 -18.81 -6.28 14.60
N VAL A 73 -18.25 -7.08 13.69
CA VAL A 73 -18.10 -8.54 13.87
C VAL A 73 -16.67 -8.87 14.25
N ILE A 74 -15.71 -8.36 13.48
CA ILE A 74 -14.28 -8.56 13.71
C ILE A 74 -13.49 -7.41 13.07
N GLU A 75 -12.32 -7.15 13.62
CA GLU A 75 -11.37 -6.13 13.16
C GLU A 75 -9.96 -6.73 13.11
N ASP A 76 -9.12 -6.19 12.24
CA ASP A 76 -7.68 -6.45 12.15
C ASP A 76 -7.29 -7.94 12.07
N VAL A 77 -7.83 -8.64 11.05
CA VAL A 77 -7.54 -10.06 10.82
C VAL A 77 -6.58 -10.24 9.66
N GLU A 78 -5.37 -10.72 9.96
CA GLU A 78 -4.43 -11.21 8.95
C GLU A 78 -5.04 -12.40 8.21
N PHE A 79 -5.04 -12.36 6.87
CA PHE A 79 -5.54 -13.46 6.05
C PHE A 79 -4.58 -13.90 4.94
N ASP A 80 -3.57 -13.07 4.66
CA ASP A 80 -2.59 -13.27 3.61
C ASP A 80 -1.18 -13.38 4.23
N ASP A 81 -0.29 -14.08 3.54
CA ASP A 81 1.06 -14.39 4.03
C ASP A 81 2.15 -13.50 3.43
N GLY A 82 1.75 -12.35 2.87
CA GLY A 82 2.67 -11.31 2.39
C GLY A 82 3.35 -11.61 1.07
N ARG A 83 2.92 -12.65 0.35
CA ARG A 83 3.37 -12.90 -1.02
C ARG A 83 2.96 -11.76 -1.96
N ILE A 84 3.76 -11.58 -3.01
CA ILE A 84 3.41 -10.67 -4.10
C ILE A 84 2.30 -11.35 -4.91
N HIS A 85 1.10 -10.79 -4.85
CA HIS A 85 -0.01 -11.22 -5.69
C HIS A 85 0.08 -10.48 -7.01
N GLY A 86 0.20 -11.23 -8.10
CA GLY A 86 0.14 -10.67 -9.46
C GLY A 86 -1.27 -10.21 -9.83
N PRO A 87 -1.43 -9.62 -11.02
CA PRO A 87 -2.73 -9.16 -11.49
C PRO A 87 -3.74 -10.31 -11.53
N PRO A 88 -5.04 -10.02 -11.30
CA PRO A 88 -6.10 -11.02 -11.41
C PRO A 88 -6.05 -11.72 -12.77
N ALA A 89 -6.31 -13.03 -12.78
CA ALA A 89 -6.55 -13.73 -14.04
C ALA A 89 -7.77 -13.12 -14.76
N ALA A 90 -7.63 -12.89 -16.07
CA ALA A 90 -8.67 -12.30 -16.92
C ALA A 90 -9.89 -13.22 -17.10
#